data_AF-A0A3A3DH79-F1
#
_entry.id   AF-A0A3A3DH79-F1
#
_cell.length_a   1.000
_cell.length_b   1.000
_cell.length_c   1.000
_cell.angle_alpha   90.00
_cell.angle_beta   90.00
_cell.angle_gamma   90.00
#
_symmetry.space_group_name_H-M   'P 1'
#
loop_
_entity.id
_entity.type
_entity.pdbx_description
1 polymer ?
#
loop_
_entity_poly.entity_id
_entity_poly.type
_entity_poly.pdbx_seq_one_letter_code
_entity_poly.pdbx_strand_id
1 'polypeptide(L)' 'MRKRGSLLIWLDKEVTWLAPHDGSPGRPAVFSDAAVQFCLTIKVLFKLPFR' A
#
# COMPACT_ATOMS: atom_id res chain seq x y z
N MET A 1 -6.82 -22.57 -14.84
CA MET A 1 -5.96 -22.04 -13.74
C MET A 1 -5.11 -20.90 -14.32
N ARG A 2 -5.39 -19.63 -13.97
CA ARG A 2 -4.65 -18.47 -14.51
C ARG A 2 -3.27 -18.40 -13.83
N LYS A 3 -2.17 -18.41 -14.59
CA LYS A 3 -0.81 -18.19 -14.06
C LYS A 3 -0.75 -16.75 -13.52
N ARG A 4 -0.47 -16.59 -12.22
CA ARG A 4 -0.16 -15.29 -11.63
C ARG A 4 1.29 -14.97 -11.97
N GLY A 5 1.55 -13.80 -12.54
CA GLY A 5 2.93 -13.31 -12.71
C GLY A 5 3.56 -12.96 -11.36
N SER A 6 4.89 -12.99 -11.29
CA SER A 6 5.66 -12.43 -10.18
C SER A 6 6.01 -10.98 -10.46
N LEU A 7 6.01 -10.15 -9.42
CA LEU A 7 6.44 -8.75 -9.49
C LEU A 7 7.49 -8.51 -8.40
N LEU A 8 8.64 -7.99 -8.78
CA LEU A 8 9.68 -7.53 -7.86
C LEU A 8 9.73 -6.00 -7.91
N ILE A 9 9.63 -5.35 -6.76
CA ILE A 9 9.67 -3.89 -6.61
C ILE A 9 10.64 -3.52 -5.50
N TRP A 10 11.44 -2.49 -5.74
CA TRP A 10 12.29 -1.87 -4.73
C TRP A 10 11.51 -0.78 -4.03
N LEU A 11 11.51 -0.81 -2.70
CA LEU A 11 10.84 0.18 -1.85
C LEU A 11 11.87 1.13 -1.27
N ASP A 12 11.48 2.39 -1.20
CA ASP A 12 12.25 3.41 -0.49
C ASP A 12 12.30 3.08 1.01
N LYS A 13 13.49 3.23 1.62
CA LYS A 13 13.75 2.87 3.02
C LYS A 13 13.28 3.95 4.01
N GLU A 14 13.10 5.18 3.54
CA GLU A 14 12.78 6.34 4.35
C GLU A 14 11.26 6.55 4.49
N VAL A 15 10.46 5.87 3.66
CA VAL A 15 9.00 5.92 3.76
C VAL A 15 8.53 5.27 5.06
N THR A 16 7.90 6.06 5.92
CA THR A 16 7.16 5.57 7.08
C THR A 16 5.88 4.87 6.59
N TRP A 17 5.85 3.54 6.62
CA TRP A 17 4.73 2.73 6.13
C TRP A 17 3.52 2.70 7.05
N LEU A 18 3.76 2.82 8.35
CA LEU A 18 2.73 2.81 9.37
C LEU A 18 2.25 4.23 9.64
N ALA A 19 0.96 4.40 9.85
CA ALA A 19 0.44 5.69 10.27
C ALA A 19 0.91 5.98 11.72
N PRO A 20 1.21 7.24 12.04
CA PRO A 20 1.43 7.62 13.43
C PRO A 20 0.14 7.37 14.22
N HIS A 21 0.29 7.04 15.50
CA HIS A 21 -0.86 6.84 16.37
C HIS A 21 -1.60 8.17 16.54
N ASP A 22 -2.70 8.35 15.80
CA ASP A 22 -3.58 9.48 16.00
C ASP A 22 -4.46 9.14 17.20
N GLY A 23 -4.37 9.92 18.27
CA GLY A 23 -5.17 9.74 19.50
C GLY A 23 -6.68 9.96 19.30
N SER A 24 -7.16 9.81 18.07
CA SER A 24 -8.52 10.05 17.61
C SER A 24 -9.45 8.95 18.13
N PRO A 25 -10.64 9.29 18.63
CA PRO A 25 -11.65 8.29 18.96
C PRO A 25 -12.12 7.60 17.67
N GLY A 26 -11.80 6.31 17.53
CA GLY A 26 -12.13 5.53 16.34
C GLY A 26 -11.14 4.39 16.09
N ARG A 27 -11.16 3.83 14.88
CA ARG A 27 -10.14 2.84 14.46
C ARG A 27 -8.91 3.61 13.97
N PRO A 28 -7.74 3.50 14.65
CA PRO A 28 -6.54 4.21 14.23
C PRO A 28 -6.11 3.78 12.84
N ALA A 29 -5.58 4.73 12.07
CA ALA A 29 -5.00 4.43 10.77
C ALA A 29 -3.79 3.50 10.96
N VAL A 30 -3.81 2.32 10.32
CA VAL A 30 -2.72 1.35 10.43
C VAL A 30 -1.60 1.67 9.44
N PHE A 31 -1.97 2.19 8.27
CA PHE A 31 -1.04 2.49 7.18
C PHE A 31 -0.98 4.00 6.95
N SER A 32 0.20 4.49 6.59
CA SER A 32 0.37 5.89 6.21
C SER A 32 -0.27 6.18 4.85
N ASP A 33 -0.57 7.45 4.60
CA ASP A 33 -1.08 7.88 3.30
C ASP A 33 -0.10 7.53 2.17
N ALA A 34 1.20 7.59 2.43
CA ALA A 34 2.24 7.19 1.48
C ALA A 34 2.14 5.69 1.13
N ALA A 35 1.92 4.82 2.12
CA ALA A 35 1.73 3.39 1.91
C ALA A 35 0.47 3.08 1.09
N VAL A 36 -0.63 3.79 1.36
CA VAL A 36 -1.89 3.65 0.63
C VAL A 36 -1.73 4.12 -0.82
N GLN A 37 -1.16 5.31 -1.03
CA GLN A 37 -0.88 5.84 -2.37
C GLN A 37 0.00 4.90 -3.18
N PHE A 38 1.08 4.39 -2.59
CA PHE A 38 1.96 3.42 -3.25
C PHE A 38 1.18 2.18 -3.74
N CYS A 39 0.35 1.58 -2.87
CA CYS A 39 -0.46 0.41 -3.24
C CYS A 39 -1.44 0.72 -4.39
N LEU A 40 -2.07 1.89 -4.36
CA LEU A 40 -2.98 2.34 -5.42
C LEU A 40 -2.23 2.55 -6.74
N THR A 41 -1.04 3.16 -6.71
CA THR A 41 -0.20 3.36 -7.89
C THR A 41 0.21 2.03 -8.52
N ILE A 42 0.71 1.07 -7.73
CA ILE A 42 1.06 -0.27 -8.22
C ILE A 42 -0.17 -0.96 -8.84
N LYS A 43 -1.32 -0.84 -8.19
CA LYS A 43 -2.58 -1.39 -8.70
C LYS A 43 -2.94 -0.84 -10.09
N VAL A 44 -2.83 0.47 -10.26
CA VAL A 44 -3.14 1.15 -11.53
C VAL A 44 -2.09 0.82 -12.60
N LEU A 45 -0.80 0.92 -12.27
CA LEU A 45 0.31 0.67 -13.19
C LEU A 45 0.27 -0.76 -13.78
N PHE A 46 0.03 -1.75 -12.93
CA PHE A 46 -0.03 -3.16 -13.35
C PHE A 46 -1.45 -3.64 -13.71
N LYS A 47 -2.44 -2.73 -13.72
CA LYS A 47 -3.85 -3.03 -14.00
C LYS A 47 -4.36 -4.23 -13.20
N LEU A 48 -3.99 -4.27 -11.90
CA LEU A 48 -4.39 -5.35 -11.00
C LEU A 48 -5.88 -5.22 -10.65
N PRO A 49 -6.64 -6.32 -10.61
CA PRO A 49 -8.07 -6.26 -10.30
C PRO A 49 -8.31 -5.79 -8.86
N PHE A 50 -9.34 -4.97 -8.66
CA PHE A 50 -9.91 -4.69 -7.33
C PHE A 50 -10.68 -5.94 -6.89
N ARG A 51 -10.33 -6.52 -5.74
CA ARG A 51 -11.04 -7.64 -5.11
C ARG A 51 -11.36 -7.28 -3.68
#